data_AF-A0A2V1AWG0-F1
#
_entry.id   AF-A0A2V1AWG0-F1
#
_cell.length_a   1.000
_cell.length_b   1.000
_cell.length_c   1.000
_cell.angle_alpha   90.00
_cell.angle_beta   90.00
_cell.angle_gamma   90.00
#
_symmetry.space_group_name_H-M   'P 1'
#
loop_
_entity.id
_entity.type
_entity.pdbx_description
1 polymer ?
#
loop_
_entity_poly.entity_id
_entity_poly.type
_entity_poly.pdbx_seq_one_letter_code
_entity_poly.pdbx_strand_id
1 'polypeptide(L)'
;MSSQTGTPGAAGATFLILAQLFTKLFTFVSNQLLVGSISPEVMGVVAVMEFYVSFVLFFSRESERLTIQRATGSSKGTVQQKIVNFAYIPLLISVPLCIAGYLAVKDTAVLNTSFLLEYRPLAIGLVVVSILLELAVEPLYALTQYELNFKVRSSIESTAVFAKCLLTFVGVTLGKYYSVQNPSGMAVLSFLSGQLGYALVTVVGYLRHFHFRVPKSGKVRDKENKYFLDPALKKLYYTLFFQMLFKLFLTEGDKIMMGYLFDVSQQGTYAVITNYGSIIARLVFLPVEEMLRNSFTRVFSAEKPDTKAAYATMGNLLAFYVYFSILLVLGGYFNGSFLLGTLLGRSAAWRNSDLFSLFPKYILYLPFMAFNGILEAFQSSILKQSQISKYSYFMLFSTIVSSIVSVVLVNEWNYGLTGLIIANITSMTLRIAYCSRSYLVFAKEKGVNLSDVNVLTRTFWPIAYSIFAYILQVQVIGPRSSTFKDFLISGAICFSCLLVFLFNEKNAIKDQIVTTMRRSRGFQDKKTTNIDNSRVTNTKNKNIKKRMESQLPYFTIGTKAIERAVRFASTTGSLSC
;
A
#
# COMPACT_ATOMS: atom_id res chain seq x y z
N MET A 1 -19.75 36.55 -2.76
CA MET A 1 -18.50 36.97 -2.09
C MET A 1 -18.61 36.72 -0.59
N SER A 2 -17.98 35.64 -0.11
CA SER A 2 -17.22 35.55 1.14
C SER A 2 -16.77 34.09 1.28
N SER A 3 -15.50 33.88 0.97
CA SER A 3 -14.78 32.62 0.94
C SER A 3 -14.64 32.01 2.34
N GLN A 4 -15.32 30.91 2.60
CA GLN A 4 -14.89 29.94 3.63
C GLN A 4 -13.91 28.96 3.00
N THR A 5 -12.64 29.36 2.91
CA THR A 5 -11.52 28.45 2.64
C THR A 5 -10.99 27.89 3.95
N GLY A 6 -11.78 27.02 4.60
CA GLY A 6 -11.28 26.09 5.61
C GLY A 6 -11.08 24.75 4.93
N THR A 7 -9.84 24.29 4.78
CA THR A 7 -9.44 23.04 4.11
C THR A 7 -10.11 21.81 4.78
N PRO A 8 -11.16 21.20 4.19
CA PRO A 8 -11.80 20.01 4.76
C PRO A 8 -11.10 18.71 4.34
N GLY A 9 -9.99 18.79 3.58
CA GLY A 9 -9.37 17.64 2.93
C GLY A 9 -8.34 16.87 3.77
N ALA A 10 -7.69 17.51 4.76
CA ALA A 10 -6.60 16.87 5.51
C ALA A 10 -7.11 15.87 6.55
N ALA A 11 -8.10 16.26 7.36
CA ALA A 11 -8.67 15.40 8.40
C ALA A 11 -9.41 14.18 7.81
N GLY A 12 -10.13 14.35 6.70
CA GLY A 12 -10.78 13.25 5.98
C GLY A 12 -9.79 12.26 5.37
N ALA A 13 -8.69 12.76 4.80
CA ALA A 13 -7.61 11.91 4.29
C ALA A 13 -6.92 11.13 5.42
N THR A 14 -6.63 11.76 6.56
CA THR A 14 -6.03 11.09 7.73
C THR A 14 -6.95 10.00 8.29
N PHE A 15 -8.27 10.24 8.38
CA PHE A 15 -9.23 9.25 8.85
C PHE A 15 -9.31 8.03 7.93
N LEU A 16 -9.32 8.24 6.60
CA LEU A 16 -9.32 7.14 5.63
C LEU A 16 -8.02 6.32 5.69
N ILE A 17 -6.88 6.98 5.86
CA ILE A 17 -5.58 6.31 6.04
C ILE A 17 -5.59 5.47 7.33
N LEU A 18 -6.06 6.02 8.45
CA LEU A 18 -6.17 5.29 9.73
C LEU A 18 -7.11 4.09 9.63
N ALA A 19 -8.24 4.23 8.95
CA ALA A 19 -9.16 3.11 8.73
C ALA A 19 -8.55 1.99 7.88
N GLN A 20 -7.79 2.35 6.83
CA GLN A 20 -7.06 1.38 6.02
C GLN A 20 -5.95 0.70 6.81
N LEU A 21 -5.21 1.45 7.65
CA LEU A 21 -4.20 0.90 8.54
C LEU A 21 -4.80 -0.12 9.50
N PHE A 22 -5.93 0.22 10.13
CA PHE A 22 -6.61 -0.66 11.08
C PHE A 22 -7.07 -1.96 10.40
N THR A 23 -7.72 -1.87 9.24
CA THR A 23 -8.15 -3.07 8.49
C THR A 23 -6.97 -3.95 8.09
N LYS A 24 -5.88 -3.37 7.58
CA LYS A 24 -4.68 -4.13 7.20
C LYS A 24 -4.01 -4.79 8.40
N LEU A 25 -3.95 -4.09 9.54
CA LEU A 25 -3.39 -4.62 10.77
C LEU A 25 -4.27 -5.74 11.34
N PHE A 26 -5.59 -5.59 11.29
CA PHE A 26 -6.53 -6.63 11.70
C PHE A 26 -6.38 -7.91 10.88
N THR A 27 -6.35 -7.79 9.54
CA THR A 27 -6.13 -8.94 8.65
C THR A 27 -4.76 -9.57 8.89
N PHE A 28 -3.72 -8.76 9.11
CA PHE A 28 -2.39 -9.27 9.43
C PHE A 28 -2.36 -10.07 10.74
N VAL A 29 -2.94 -9.54 11.82
CA VAL A 29 -3.02 -10.24 13.12
C VAL A 29 -3.80 -11.55 12.97
N SER A 30 -4.93 -11.52 12.26
CA SER A 30 -5.74 -12.72 12.02
C SER A 30 -4.96 -13.78 11.25
N ASN A 31 -4.25 -13.39 10.19
CA ASN A 31 -3.41 -14.30 9.42
C ASN A 31 -2.24 -14.84 10.27
N GLN A 32 -1.62 -14.00 11.11
CA GLN A 32 -0.54 -14.41 12.01
C GLN A 32 -0.97 -15.52 12.98
N LEU A 33 -2.19 -15.46 13.50
CA LEU A 33 -2.71 -16.50 14.40
C LEU A 33 -2.81 -17.87 13.71
N LEU A 34 -2.89 -17.89 12.37
CA LEU A 34 -3.04 -19.10 11.57
C LEU A 34 -1.74 -19.64 11.00
N VAL A 35 -0.86 -18.77 10.50
CA VAL A 35 0.36 -19.18 9.77
C VAL A 35 1.23 -20.13 10.60
N GLY A 36 1.33 -19.93 11.91
CA GLY A 36 2.09 -20.82 12.80
C GLY A 36 1.55 -22.26 12.90
N SER A 37 0.29 -22.49 12.53
CA SER A 37 -0.38 -23.80 12.57
C SER A 37 -0.44 -24.51 11.23
N ILE A 38 0.07 -23.89 10.16
CA ILE A 38 -0.07 -24.35 8.77
C ILE A 38 1.33 -24.55 8.15
N SER A 39 1.47 -25.48 7.20
CA SER A 39 2.72 -25.73 6.48
C SER A 39 2.93 -24.77 5.29
N PRO A 40 4.18 -24.63 4.79
CA PRO A 40 4.45 -23.88 3.57
C PRO A 40 3.64 -24.37 2.36
N GLU A 41 3.50 -25.69 2.17
CA GLU A 41 2.76 -26.25 1.04
C GLU A 41 1.27 -25.85 1.05
N VAL A 42 0.62 -25.89 2.21
CA VAL A 42 -0.78 -25.44 2.33
C VAL A 42 -0.88 -23.94 2.01
N MET A 43 0.04 -23.12 2.53
CA MET A 43 0.09 -21.69 2.19
C MET A 43 0.32 -21.45 0.69
N GLY A 44 1.10 -22.30 0.02
CA GLY A 44 1.32 -22.24 -1.42
C GLY A 44 0.05 -22.51 -2.20
N VAL A 45 -0.67 -23.60 -1.87
CA VAL A 45 -1.96 -23.92 -2.48
C VAL A 45 -2.96 -22.78 -2.27
N VAL A 46 -3.08 -22.28 -1.04
CA VAL A 46 -3.99 -21.17 -0.71
C VAL A 46 -3.63 -19.92 -1.51
N ALA A 47 -2.34 -19.55 -1.59
CA ALA A 47 -1.90 -18.38 -2.34
C ALA A 47 -2.26 -18.46 -3.82
N VAL A 48 -2.13 -19.63 -4.45
CA VAL A 48 -2.53 -19.84 -5.85
C VAL A 48 -4.04 -19.76 -6.02
N MET A 49 -4.82 -20.34 -5.11
CA MET A 49 -6.28 -20.26 -5.18
C MET A 49 -6.79 -18.83 -4.95
N GLU A 50 -6.20 -18.09 -4.01
CA GLU A 50 -6.51 -16.67 -3.80
C GLU A 50 -6.10 -15.81 -5.01
N PHE A 51 -4.96 -16.14 -5.64
CA PHE A 51 -4.56 -15.51 -6.89
C PHE A 51 -5.56 -15.79 -8.01
N TYR A 52 -6.03 -17.03 -8.15
CA TYR A 52 -7.05 -17.40 -9.13
C TYR A 52 -8.36 -16.63 -8.91
N VAL A 53 -8.87 -16.55 -7.67
CA VAL A 53 -10.04 -15.73 -7.34
C VAL A 53 -9.82 -14.26 -7.72
N SER A 54 -8.70 -13.69 -7.26
CA SER A 54 -8.37 -12.28 -7.50
C SER A 54 -8.21 -11.97 -8.99
N PHE A 55 -7.61 -12.88 -9.75
CA PHE A 55 -7.40 -12.78 -11.18
C PHE A 55 -8.73 -12.70 -11.93
N VAL A 56 -9.64 -13.66 -11.68
CA VAL A 56 -10.94 -13.69 -12.37
C VAL A 56 -11.78 -12.48 -12.00
N LEU A 57 -11.83 -12.11 -10.72
CA LEU A 57 -12.58 -10.94 -10.26
C LEU A 57 -12.02 -9.65 -10.86
N PHE A 58 -10.70 -9.46 -10.84
CA PHE A 58 -10.06 -8.28 -11.41
C PHE A 58 -10.37 -8.15 -12.91
N PHE A 59 -10.16 -9.22 -13.67
CA PHE A 59 -10.33 -9.18 -15.12
C PHE A 59 -11.79 -9.06 -15.57
N SER A 60 -12.72 -9.62 -14.79
CA SER A 60 -14.15 -9.55 -15.11
C SER A 60 -14.78 -8.19 -14.84
N ARG A 61 -14.44 -7.52 -13.72
CA ARG A 61 -15.20 -6.35 -13.23
C ARG A 61 -14.47 -5.01 -13.25
N GLU A 62 -13.14 -4.97 -13.33
CA GLU A 62 -12.42 -3.68 -13.17
C GLU A 62 -12.71 -2.68 -14.29
N SER A 63 -12.74 -3.13 -15.55
CA SER A 63 -13.09 -2.28 -16.69
C SER A 63 -14.55 -1.81 -16.65
N GLU A 64 -15.45 -2.66 -16.15
CA GLU A 64 -16.86 -2.33 -15.93
C GLU A 64 -16.98 -1.19 -14.92
N ARG A 65 -16.39 -1.34 -13.73
CA ARG A 65 -16.46 -0.36 -12.64
C ARG A 65 -15.94 1.00 -13.04
N LEU A 66 -14.90 1.07 -13.88
CA LEU A 66 -14.37 2.31 -14.42
C LEU A 66 -15.26 2.92 -15.51
N THR A 67 -15.93 2.09 -16.30
CA THR A 67 -16.82 2.53 -17.39
C THR A 67 -18.10 3.15 -16.85
N ILE A 68 -18.75 2.49 -15.87
CA ILE A 68 -20.06 2.92 -15.33
C ILE A 68 -20.02 4.32 -14.71
N GLN A 69 -18.85 4.77 -14.22
CA GLN A 69 -18.67 6.13 -13.68
C GLN A 69 -18.92 7.23 -14.72
N ARG A 70 -18.84 6.90 -16.01
CA ARG A 70 -19.06 7.86 -17.12
C ARG A 70 -20.46 7.75 -17.71
N ALA A 71 -21.34 6.95 -17.11
CA ALA A 71 -22.72 6.83 -17.58
C ALA A 71 -23.48 8.15 -17.39
N THR A 72 -24.06 8.64 -18.48
CA THR A 72 -24.94 9.82 -18.53
C THR A 72 -26.24 9.45 -19.26
N GLY A 73 -27.31 10.21 -19.06
CA GLY A 73 -28.60 9.93 -19.69
C GLY A 73 -29.66 10.97 -19.36
N SER A 74 -30.76 10.96 -20.11
CA SER A 74 -31.84 11.95 -19.97
C SER A 74 -32.64 11.84 -18.66
N SER A 75 -32.60 10.69 -17.97
CA SER A 75 -33.25 10.50 -16.67
C SER A 75 -32.41 9.62 -15.74
N LYS A 76 -32.65 9.72 -14.43
CA LYS A 76 -32.01 8.84 -13.43
C LYS A 76 -32.26 7.36 -13.73
N GLY A 77 -33.49 7.00 -14.13
CA GLY A 77 -33.83 5.60 -14.47
C GLY A 77 -33.08 5.10 -15.71
N THR A 78 -32.90 5.96 -16.72
CA THR A 78 -32.11 5.63 -17.93
C THR A 78 -30.65 5.35 -17.55
N VAL A 79 -30.06 6.16 -16.69
CA VAL A 79 -28.68 5.98 -16.20
C VAL A 79 -28.54 4.70 -15.38
N GLN A 80 -29.47 4.47 -14.44
CA GLN A 80 -29.49 3.23 -13.64
C GLN A 80 -29.59 1.98 -14.53
N GLN A 81 -30.43 2.00 -15.57
CA GLN A 81 -30.53 0.88 -16.50
C GLN A 81 -29.24 0.65 -17.30
N LYS A 82 -28.56 1.72 -17.73
CA LYS A 82 -27.24 1.61 -18.39
C LYS A 82 -26.25 0.91 -17.45
N ILE A 83 -26.15 1.36 -16.21
CA ILE A 83 -25.25 0.78 -15.19
C ILE A 83 -25.55 -0.70 -14.97
N VAL A 84 -26.81 -1.06 -14.74
CA VAL A 84 -27.23 -2.44 -14.50
C VAL A 84 -26.89 -3.35 -15.69
N ASN A 85 -27.10 -2.91 -16.92
CA ASN A 85 -26.78 -3.72 -18.10
C ASN A 85 -25.27 -3.99 -18.23
N PHE A 86 -24.42 -3.01 -17.92
CA PHE A 86 -22.97 -3.21 -17.91
C PHE A 86 -22.53 -4.10 -16.75
N ALA A 87 -23.14 -3.97 -15.56
CA ALA A 87 -22.79 -4.74 -14.38
C ALA A 87 -23.11 -6.25 -14.48
N TYR A 88 -23.88 -6.69 -15.49
CA TYR A 88 -24.05 -8.11 -15.79
C TYR A 88 -22.94 -8.70 -16.68
N ILE A 89 -22.15 -7.87 -17.36
CA ILE A 89 -21.05 -8.32 -18.23
C ILE A 89 -19.98 -9.10 -17.42
N PRO A 90 -19.53 -8.64 -16.23
CA PRO A 90 -18.55 -9.36 -15.43
C PRO A 90 -18.95 -10.81 -15.13
N LEU A 91 -20.22 -11.04 -14.77
CA LEU A 91 -20.74 -12.38 -14.49
C LEU A 91 -20.63 -13.28 -15.73
N LEU A 92 -20.98 -12.78 -16.92
CA LEU A 92 -20.90 -13.54 -18.18
C LEU A 92 -19.44 -13.86 -18.55
N ILE A 93 -18.53 -12.89 -18.39
CA ILE A 93 -17.11 -13.06 -18.69
C ILE A 93 -16.43 -13.99 -17.68
N SER A 94 -16.90 -14.05 -16.44
CA SER A 94 -16.29 -14.90 -15.41
C SER A 94 -16.37 -16.39 -15.71
N VAL A 95 -17.39 -16.86 -16.43
CA VAL A 95 -17.54 -18.28 -16.77
C VAL A 95 -16.37 -18.80 -17.61
N PRO A 96 -16.05 -18.21 -18.80
CA PRO A 96 -14.88 -18.65 -19.57
C PRO A 96 -13.57 -18.39 -18.84
N LEU A 97 -13.46 -17.36 -18.01
CA LEU A 97 -12.26 -17.12 -17.19
C LEU A 97 -12.05 -18.18 -16.11
N CYS A 98 -13.11 -18.61 -15.44
CA CYS A 98 -13.07 -19.72 -14.50
C CYS A 98 -12.62 -20.99 -15.23
N ILE A 99 -13.18 -21.29 -16.40
CA ILE A 99 -12.74 -22.46 -17.18
C ILE A 99 -11.25 -22.34 -17.57
N ALA A 100 -10.83 -21.19 -18.09
CA ALA A 100 -9.43 -20.96 -18.46
C ALA A 100 -8.48 -21.07 -17.25
N GLY A 101 -8.87 -20.52 -16.10
CA GLY A 101 -8.10 -20.63 -14.86
C GLY A 101 -8.00 -22.08 -14.36
N TYR A 102 -9.08 -22.86 -14.45
CA TYR A 102 -9.04 -24.28 -14.13
C TYR A 102 -8.07 -25.02 -15.05
N LEU A 103 -8.16 -24.79 -16.36
CA LEU A 103 -7.24 -25.39 -17.34
C LEU A 103 -5.79 -25.00 -17.11
N ALA A 104 -5.53 -23.78 -16.62
CA ALA A 104 -4.18 -23.33 -16.29
C ALA A 104 -3.60 -24.01 -15.05
N VAL A 105 -4.43 -24.39 -14.07
CA VAL A 105 -3.96 -24.94 -12.79
C VAL A 105 -4.08 -26.48 -12.73
N LYS A 106 -4.97 -27.12 -13.51
CA LYS A 106 -5.29 -28.56 -13.38
C LYS A 106 -4.07 -29.50 -13.43
N ASP A 107 -3.08 -29.17 -14.26
CA ASP A 107 -1.89 -30.00 -14.49
C ASP A 107 -0.71 -29.56 -13.61
N THR A 108 -0.88 -28.50 -12.81
CA THR A 108 0.18 -27.99 -11.93
C THR A 108 0.34 -28.86 -10.68
N ALA A 109 1.51 -28.78 -10.05
CA ALA A 109 1.77 -29.44 -8.77
C ALA A 109 0.80 -28.99 -7.65
N VAL A 110 0.19 -27.81 -7.79
CA VAL A 110 -0.74 -27.22 -6.82
C VAL A 110 -2.00 -28.08 -6.68
N LEU A 111 -2.69 -28.36 -7.80
CA LEU A 111 -3.92 -29.16 -7.77
C LEU A 111 -3.66 -30.66 -7.61
N ASN A 112 -2.41 -31.09 -7.82
CA ASN A 112 -1.98 -32.48 -7.68
C ASN A 112 -1.22 -32.75 -6.38
N THR A 113 -1.23 -31.82 -5.43
CA THR A 113 -0.64 -32.04 -4.11
C THR A 113 -1.40 -33.13 -3.36
N SER A 114 -0.68 -34.07 -2.73
CA SER A 114 -1.23 -35.30 -2.15
C SER A 114 -2.43 -35.07 -1.21
N PHE A 115 -2.34 -34.09 -0.31
CA PHE A 115 -3.40 -33.77 0.65
C PHE A 115 -4.64 -33.12 0.01
N LEU A 116 -4.54 -32.59 -1.21
CA LEU A 116 -5.64 -31.91 -1.89
C LEU A 116 -6.41 -32.84 -2.85
N LEU A 117 -5.84 -33.97 -3.24
CA LEU A 117 -6.43 -34.86 -4.27
C LEU A 117 -7.88 -35.28 -3.95
N GLU A 118 -8.15 -35.63 -2.69
CA GLU A 118 -9.49 -36.00 -2.20
C GLU A 118 -10.47 -34.83 -2.21
N TYR A 119 -9.99 -33.63 -1.87
CA TYR A 119 -10.81 -32.42 -1.74
C TYR A 119 -10.83 -31.53 -2.99
N ARG A 120 -10.08 -31.88 -4.03
CA ARG A 120 -9.92 -31.10 -5.27
C ARG A 120 -11.25 -30.64 -5.90
N PRO A 121 -12.25 -31.50 -6.15
CA PRO A 121 -13.52 -31.04 -6.74
C PRO A 121 -14.24 -30.04 -5.83
N LEU A 122 -14.22 -30.26 -4.52
CA LEU A 122 -14.80 -29.36 -3.54
C LEU A 122 -14.06 -28.01 -3.49
N ALA A 123 -12.72 -28.04 -3.48
CA ALA A 123 -11.88 -26.85 -3.45
C ALA A 123 -12.15 -25.95 -4.67
N ILE A 124 -12.19 -26.53 -5.87
CA ILE A 124 -12.49 -25.79 -7.10
C ILE A 124 -13.94 -25.31 -7.09
N GLY A 125 -14.87 -26.14 -6.62
CA GLY A 125 -16.27 -25.75 -6.44
C GLY A 125 -16.40 -24.51 -5.55
N LEU A 126 -15.72 -24.49 -4.39
CA LEU A 126 -15.70 -23.34 -3.49
C LEU A 126 -15.14 -22.08 -4.15
N VAL A 127 -14.03 -22.19 -4.89
CA VAL A 127 -13.43 -21.08 -5.64
C VAL A 127 -14.43 -20.50 -6.66
N VAL A 128 -14.98 -21.36 -7.53
CA VAL A 128 -15.88 -20.94 -8.60
C VAL A 128 -17.17 -20.35 -8.04
N VAL A 129 -17.77 -21.00 -7.04
CA VAL A 129 -19.00 -20.50 -6.40
C VAL A 129 -18.76 -19.16 -5.73
N SER A 130 -17.62 -18.97 -5.04
CA SER A 130 -17.28 -17.68 -4.42
C SER A 130 -17.20 -16.56 -5.45
N ILE A 131 -16.53 -16.80 -6.59
CA ILE A 131 -16.42 -15.84 -7.70
C ILE A 131 -17.80 -15.50 -8.26
N LEU A 132 -18.62 -16.51 -8.55
CA LEU A 132 -19.94 -16.30 -9.14
C LEU A 132 -20.88 -15.53 -8.20
N LEU A 133 -20.84 -15.81 -6.89
CA LEU A 133 -21.63 -15.09 -5.89
C LEU A 133 -21.22 -13.62 -5.80
N GLU A 134 -19.92 -13.33 -5.78
CA GLU A 134 -19.42 -11.94 -5.76
C GLU A 134 -19.84 -11.17 -7.02
N LEU A 135 -19.84 -11.81 -8.19
CA LEU A 135 -20.22 -11.16 -9.44
C LEU A 135 -21.73 -11.10 -9.67
N ALA A 136 -22.51 -12.00 -9.06
CA ALA A 136 -23.96 -11.97 -9.13
C ALA A 136 -24.56 -10.71 -8.49
N VAL A 137 -23.87 -10.16 -7.49
CA VAL A 137 -24.29 -8.95 -6.78
C VAL A 137 -23.68 -7.65 -7.34
N GLU A 138 -22.88 -7.77 -8.41
CA GLU A 138 -22.22 -6.63 -9.06
C GLU A 138 -23.20 -5.52 -9.50
N PRO A 139 -24.42 -5.78 -10.01
CA PRO A 139 -25.38 -4.71 -10.32
C PRO A 139 -25.76 -3.84 -9.12
N LEU A 140 -25.90 -4.44 -7.93
CA LEU A 140 -26.23 -3.71 -6.71
C LEU A 140 -25.02 -2.91 -6.21
N TYR A 141 -23.83 -3.52 -6.32
CA TYR A 141 -22.57 -2.84 -6.04
C TYR A 141 -22.38 -1.62 -6.95
N ALA A 142 -22.55 -1.78 -8.27
CA ALA A 142 -22.37 -0.75 -9.28
C ALA A 142 -23.27 0.46 -9.06
N LEU A 143 -24.55 0.24 -8.71
CA LEU A 143 -25.48 1.31 -8.34
C LEU A 143 -25.03 2.07 -7.09
N THR A 144 -24.67 1.33 -6.04
CA THR A 144 -24.17 1.92 -4.77
C THR A 144 -22.89 2.75 -5.01
N GLN A 145 -22.01 2.25 -5.87
CA GLN A 145 -20.74 2.88 -6.22
C GLN A 145 -20.96 4.15 -7.06
N TYR A 146 -21.91 4.14 -8.01
CA TYR A 146 -22.27 5.32 -8.80
C TYR A 146 -22.90 6.42 -7.94
N GLU A 147 -23.71 6.05 -6.94
CA GLU A 147 -24.32 6.98 -5.98
C GLU A 147 -23.33 7.47 -4.90
N LEU A 148 -22.07 7.02 -4.93
CA LEU A 148 -21.03 7.37 -3.97
C LEU A 148 -21.41 7.07 -2.51
N ASN A 149 -22.22 6.04 -2.29
CA ASN A 149 -22.64 5.64 -0.95
C ASN A 149 -21.56 4.80 -0.26
N PHE A 150 -20.44 5.46 0.07
CA PHE A 150 -19.26 4.85 0.67
C PHE A 150 -19.54 4.21 2.03
N LYS A 151 -20.57 4.68 2.76
CA LYS A 151 -20.95 4.14 4.07
C LYS A 151 -21.46 2.70 3.95
N VAL A 152 -22.39 2.44 3.05
CA VAL A 152 -22.95 1.09 2.83
C VAL A 152 -21.85 0.16 2.32
N ARG A 153 -21.08 0.61 1.32
CA ARG A 153 -19.95 -0.16 0.78
C ARG A 153 -18.95 -0.55 1.86
N SER A 154 -18.44 0.44 2.61
CA SER A 154 -17.45 0.18 3.66
C SER A 154 -18.00 -0.75 4.74
N SER A 155 -19.27 -0.59 5.13
CA SER A 155 -19.88 -1.46 6.14
C SER A 155 -19.98 -2.91 5.68
N ILE A 156 -20.42 -3.17 4.45
CA ILE A 156 -20.55 -4.53 3.90
C ILE A 156 -19.16 -5.15 3.74
N GLU A 157 -18.22 -4.42 3.14
CA GLU A 157 -16.86 -4.90 2.86
C GLU A 157 -16.10 -5.24 4.15
N SER A 158 -16.15 -4.37 5.17
CA SER A 158 -15.54 -4.65 6.48
C SER A 158 -16.17 -5.85 7.18
N THR A 159 -17.50 -6.02 7.10
CA THR A 159 -18.19 -7.17 7.69
C THR A 159 -17.81 -8.47 6.98
N ALA A 160 -17.70 -8.42 5.64
CA ALA A 160 -17.31 -9.58 4.84
C ALA A 160 -15.85 -10.00 5.10
N VAL A 161 -14.92 -9.04 5.22
CA VAL A 161 -13.53 -9.32 5.61
C VAL A 161 -13.47 -9.95 7.01
N PHE A 162 -14.22 -9.41 7.97
CA PHE A 162 -14.29 -9.96 9.32
C PHE A 162 -14.81 -11.41 9.30
N ALA A 163 -15.89 -11.67 8.55
CA ALA A 163 -16.45 -13.01 8.41
C ALA A 163 -15.47 -13.99 7.75
N LYS A 164 -14.75 -13.56 6.70
CA LYS A 164 -13.69 -14.37 6.08
C LYS A 164 -12.63 -14.77 7.10
N CYS A 165 -12.08 -13.81 7.84
CA CYS A 165 -11.04 -14.08 8.83
C CYS A 165 -11.56 -15.01 9.94
N LEU A 166 -12.77 -14.79 10.44
CA LEU A 166 -13.37 -15.62 11.49
C LEU A 166 -13.62 -17.05 11.01
N LEU A 167 -14.23 -17.23 9.83
CA LEU A 167 -14.54 -18.54 9.27
C LEU A 167 -13.28 -19.32 8.94
N THR A 168 -12.27 -18.67 8.35
CA THR A 168 -10.96 -19.30 8.12
C THR A 168 -10.34 -19.72 9.45
N PHE A 169 -10.38 -18.85 10.48
CA PHE A 169 -9.76 -19.16 11.76
C PHE A 169 -10.43 -20.34 12.47
N VAL A 170 -11.76 -20.31 12.56
CA VAL A 170 -12.56 -21.39 13.13
C VAL A 170 -12.36 -22.68 12.33
N GLY A 171 -12.42 -22.61 11.00
CA GLY A 171 -12.24 -23.76 10.12
C GLY A 171 -10.88 -24.43 10.29
N VAL A 172 -9.78 -23.67 10.28
CA VAL A 172 -8.42 -24.21 10.47
C VAL A 172 -8.28 -24.83 11.87
N THR A 173 -8.81 -24.17 12.90
CA THR A 173 -8.73 -24.65 14.29
C THR A 173 -9.52 -25.95 14.48
N LEU A 174 -10.75 -26.01 13.97
CA LEU A 174 -11.58 -27.21 14.01
C LEU A 174 -11.01 -28.33 13.14
N GLY A 175 -10.52 -28.01 11.94
CA GLY A 175 -9.90 -28.96 11.03
C GLY A 175 -8.69 -29.64 11.65
N LYS A 176 -7.87 -28.89 12.41
CA LYS A 176 -6.76 -29.44 13.18
C LYS A 176 -7.20 -30.41 14.29
N TYR A 177 -8.37 -30.17 14.91
CA TYR A 177 -8.88 -30.99 16.01
C TYR A 177 -9.60 -32.25 15.50
N TYR A 178 -10.44 -32.12 14.47
CA TYR A 178 -11.32 -33.20 14.00
C TYR A 178 -10.74 -34.01 12.83
N SER A 179 -9.90 -33.42 11.97
CA SER A 179 -9.31 -34.13 10.81
C SER A 179 -7.91 -34.63 11.14
N VAL A 180 -7.85 -35.79 11.80
CA VAL A 180 -6.60 -36.43 12.19
C VAL A 180 -5.84 -36.99 10.97
N GLN A 181 -6.57 -37.47 9.95
CA GLN A 181 -5.97 -38.11 8.77
C GLN A 181 -5.43 -37.11 7.74
N ASN A 182 -6.14 -36.00 7.50
CA ASN A 182 -5.75 -35.01 6.49
C ASN A 182 -6.00 -33.56 6.95
N PRO A 183 -5.21 -33.07 7.95
CA PRO A 183 -5.37 -31.71 8.48
C PRO A 183 -4.99 -30.64 7.45
N SER A 184 -4.02 -30.92 6.57
CA SER A 184 -3.55 -29.98 5.53
C SER A 184 -4.61 -29.70 4.47
N GLY A 185 -5.29 -30.74 3.96
CA GLY A 185 -6.39 -30.58 3.01
C GLY A 185 -7.56 -29.80 3.61
N MET A 186 -7.90 -30.09 4.87
CA MET A 186 -8.93 -29.34 5.59
C MET A 186 -8.55 -27.89 5.86
N ALA A 187 -7.27 -27.60 6.09
CA ALA A 187 -6.79 -26.23 6.20
C ALA A 187 -7.03 -25.45 4.89
N VAL A 188 -6.71 -26.01 3.72
CA VAL A 188 -7.02 -25.38 2.42
C VAL A 188 -8.51 -25.10 2.28
N LEU A 189 -9.36 -26.08 2.55
CA LEU A 189 -10.83 -25.90 2.50
C LEU A 189 -11.32 -24.83 3.47
N SER A 190 -10.65 -24.64 4.61
CA SER A 190 -10.98 -23.59 5.58
C SER A 190 -10.71 -22.19 5.03
N PHE A 191 -9.62 -21.99 4.28
CA PHE A 191 -9.38 -20.72 3.58
C PHE A 191 -10.41 -20.45 2.48
N LEU A 192 -10.75 -21.49 1.70
CA LEU A 192 -11.70 -21.37 0.60
C LEU A 192 -13.13 -21.14 1.10
N SER A 193 -13.53 -21.80 2.19
CA SER A 193 -14.81 -21.52 2.86
C SER A 193 -14.83 -20.14 3.51
N GLY A 194 -13.70 -19.62 3.98
CA GLY A 194 -13.57 -18.20 4.36
C GLY A 194 -13.87 -17.26 3.18
N GLN A 195 -13.34 -17.54 1.98
CA GLN A 195 -13.68 -16.78 0.77
C GLN A 195 -15.15 -16.91 0.40
N LEU A 196 -15.75 -18.09 0.55
CA LEU A 196 -17.18 -18.26 0.35
C LEU A 196 -17.99 -17.43 1.36
N GLY A 197 -17.56 -17.39 2.62
CA GLY A 197 -18.15 -16.56 3.66
C GLY A 197 -18.09 -15.07 3.33
N TYR A 198 -16.98 -14.60 2.79
CA TYR A 198 -16.85 -13.24 2.24
C TYR A 198 -17.92 -12.97 1.17
N ALA A 199 -18.04 -13.87 0.19
CA ALA A 199 -18.99 -13.73 -0.91
C ALA A 199 -20.44 -13.72 -0.40
N LEU A 200 -20.80 -14.63 0.52
CA LEU A 200 -22.15 -14.72 1.09
C LEU A 200 -22.53 -13.48 1.89
N VAL A 201 -21.64 -12.97 2.75
CA VAL A 201 -21.90 -11.73 3.51
C VAL A 201 -22.08 -10.54 2.55
N THR A 202 -21.29 -10.49 1.48
CA THR A 202 -21.42 -9.45 0.44
C THR A 202 -22.79 -9.53 -0.24
N VAL A 203 -23.20 -10.73 -0.67
CA VAL A 203 -24.52 -10.97 -1.29
C VAL A 203 -25.65 -10.56 -0.34
N VAL A 204 -25.65 -11.05 0.89
CA VAL A 204 -26.70 -10.76 1.88
C VAL A 204 -26.73 -9.26 2.22
N GLY A 205 -25.56 -8.63 2.39
CA GLY A 205 -25.43 -7.22 2.72
C GLY A 205 -26.08 -6.32 1.65
N TYR A 206 -25.78 -6.57 0.38
CA TYR A 206 -26.36 -5.81 -0.72
C TYR A 206 -27.84 -6.14 -0.95
N LEU A 207 -28.23 -7.41 -0.90
CA LEU A 207 -29.65 -7.78 -1.02
C LEU A 207 -30.49 -7.11 0.08
N ARG A 208 -30.01 -7.10 1.33
CA ARG A 208 -30.70 -6.43 2.43
C ARG A 208 -30.81 -4.92 2.21
N HIS A 209 -29.76 -4.28 1.70
CA HIS A 209 -29.77 -2.85 1.40
C HIS A 209 -30.81 -2.49 0.33
N PHE A 210 -30.97 -3.33 -0.69
CA PHE A 210 -31.94 -3.14 -1.78
C PHE A 210 -33.28 -3.84 -1.55
N HIS A 211 -33.60 -4.24 -0.30
CA HIS A 211 -34.86 -4.93 0.05
C HIS A 211 -35.16 -6.16 -0.82
N PHE A 212 -34.12 -6.94 -1.12
CA PHE A 212 -34.14 -8.13 -1.98
C PHE A 212 -34.63 -7.86 -3.41
N ARG A 213 -34.55 -6.62 -3.89
CA ARG A 213 -34.87 -6.25 -5.27
C ARG A 213 -33.61 -6.19 -6.10
N VAL A 214 -33.45 -7.18 -7.00
CA VAL A 214 -32.37 -7.18 -7.99
C VAL A 214 -32.87 -6.52 -9.27
N PRO A 215 -32.23 -5.44 -9.75
CA PRO A 215 -32.62 -4.75 -10.97
C PRO A 215 -32.37 -5.66 -12.18
N LYS A 216 -33.36 -5.78 -13.07
CA LYS A 216 -33.25 -6.63 -14.27
C LYS A 216 -32.52 -5.91 -15.39
N SER A 217 -31.79 -6.67 -16.20
CA SER A 217 -31.27 -6.15 -17.47
C SER A 217 -32.42 -5.88 -18.46
N GLY A 218 -32.28 -4.85 -19.28
CA GLY A 218 -33.37 -4.39 -20.14
C GLY A 218 -32.92 -3.37 -21.18
N LYS A 219 -33.67 -3.25 -22.28
CA LYS A 219 -33.34 -2.26 -23.33
C LYS A 219 -33.48 -0.84 -22.78
N VAL A 220 -32.42 -0.03 -22.93
CA VAL A 220 -32.44 1.39 -22.61
C VAL A 220 -33.15 2.11 -23.75
N ARG A 221 -34.16 2.92 -23.41
CA ARG A 221 -34.75 3.92 -24.31
C ARG A 221 -34.20 5.27 -23.90
N ASP A 222 -33.33 5.83 -24.74
CA ASP A 222 -32.77 7.16 -24.54
C ASP A 222 -33.12 7.98 -25.78
N LYS A 223 -34.07 8.91 -25.61
CA LYS A 223 -34.73 9.63 -26.71
C LYS A 223 -35.36 8.65 -27.72
N GLU A 224 -34.84 8.56 -28.94
CA GLU A 224 -35.33 7.71 -30.03
C GLU A 224 -34.53 6.39 -30.20
N ASN A 225 -33.38 6.26 -29.54
CA ASN A 225 -32.52 5.10 -29.71
C ASN A 225 -32.85 4.00 -28.68
N LYS A 226 -33.03 2.77 -29.18
CA LYS A 226 -33.18 1.54 -28.39
C LYS A 226 -31.90 0.72 -28.46
N TYR A 227 -31.18 0.61 -27.35
CA TYR A 227 -29.98 -0.21 -27.26
C TYR A 227 -29.93 -0.98 -25.95
N PHE A 228 -29.20 -2.10 -25.92
CA PHE A 228 -28.94 -2.84 -24.69
C PHE A 228 -27.72 -2.27 -23.96
N LEU A 229 -26.60 -2.11 -24.66
CA LEU A 229 -25.41 -1.42 -24.18
C LEU A 229 -25.24 -0.10 -24.92
N ASP A 230 -25.05 0.98 -24.18
CA ASP A 230 -24.76 2.30 -24.74
C ASP A 230 -23.51 2.20 -25.63
N PRO A 231 -23.58 2.54 -26.93
CA PRO A 231 -22.45 2.43 -27.86
C PRO A 231 -21.19 3.18 -27.40
N ALA A 232 -21.35 4.35 -26.77
CA ALA A 232 -20.23 5.16 -26.30
C ALA A 232 -19.55 4.50 -25.08
N LEU A 233 -20.34 4.02 -24.12
CA LEU A 233 -19.83 3.27 -22.96
C LEU A 233 -19.23 1.93 -23.39
N LYS A 234 -19.80 1.27 -24.40
CA LYS A 234 -19.29 0.01 -24.95
C LYS A 234 -17.89 0.20 -25.53
N LYS A 235 -17.68 1.25 -26.33
CA LYS A 235 -16.34 1.58 -26.87
C LYS A 235 -15.35 1.83 -25.75
N LEU A 236 -15.74 2.63 -24.74
CA LEU A 236 -14.90 2.91 -23.57
C LEU A 236 -14.55 1.63 -22.80
N TYR A 237 -15.55 0.77 -22.57
CA TYR A 237 -15.39 -0.50 -21.87
C TYR A 237 -14.32 -1.36 -22.55
N TYR A 238 -14.38 -1.55 -23.87
CA TYR A 238 -13.36 -2.32 -24.58
C TYR A 238 -11.96 -1.70 -24.45
N THR A 239 -11.85 -0.37 -24.60
CA THR A 239 -10.56 0.31 -24.41
C THR A 239 -9.99 0.06 -23.02
N LEU A 240 -10.81 0.20 -21.97
CA LEU A 240 -10.39 -0.04 -20.58
C LEU A 240 -10.11 -1.52 -20.30
N PHE A 241 -10.88 -2.43 -20.89
CA PHE A 241 -10.68 -3.88 -20.75
C PHE A 241 -9.32 -4.32 -21.29
N PHE A 242 -8.97 -3.91 -22.51
CA PHE A 242 -7.65 -4.19 -23.06
C PHE A 242 -6.54 -3.51 -22.26
N GLN A 243 -6.77 -2.31 -21.74
CA GLN A 243 -5.83 -1.65 -20.84
C GLN A 243 -5.60 -2.45 -19.54
N MET A 244 -6.63 -3.11 -18.99
CA MET A 244 -6.50 -3.94 -17.79
C MET A 244 -5.65 -5.20 -18.03
N LEU A 245 -5.62 -5.73 -19.26
CA LEU A 245 -4.71 -6.83 -19.62
C LEU A 245 -3.24 -6.44 -19.45
N PHE A 246 -2.87 -5.25 -19.93
CA PHE A 246 -1.50 -4.72 -19.74
C PHE A 246 -1.22 -4.46 -18.26
N LYS A 247 -2.19 -3.90 -17.53
CA LYS A 247 -2.05 -3.62 -16.10
C LYS A 247 -1.85 -4.89 -15.29
N LEU A 248 -2.53 -5.98 -15.64
CA LEU A 248 -2.38 -7.28 -14.99
C LEU A 248 -0.93 -7.78 -15.09
N PHE A 249 -0.34 -7.79 -16.28
CA PHE A 249 1.06 -8.20 -16.44
C PHE A 249 2.02 -7.31 -15.64
N LEU A 250 1.75 -6.00 -15.60
CA LEU A 250 2.55 -5.03 -14.86
C LEU A 250 2.49 -5.19 -13.34
N THR A 251 1.36 -5.68 -12.82
CA THR A 251 1.06 -5.70 -11.37
C THR A 251 1.13 -7.07 -10.73
N GLU A 252 0.82 -8.12 -11.50
CA GLU A 252 0.75 -9.51 -11.04
C GLU A 252 1.77 -10.41 -11.74
N GLY A 253 2.68 -9.81 -12.52
CA GLY A 253 3.72 -10.53 -13.27
C GLY A 253 4.62 -11.39 -12.38
N ASP A 254 4.90 -10.94 -11.15
CA ASP A 254 5.69 -11.69 -10.17
C ASP A 254 4.96 -12.97 -9.72
N LYS A 255 3.64 -12.92 -9.47
CA LYS A 255 2.83 -14.10 -9.12
C LYS A 255 2.72 -15.08 -10.28
N ILE A 256 2.67 -14.57 -11.52
CA ILE A 256 2.72 -15.43 -12.72
C ILE A 256 4.08 -16.15 -12.79
N MET A 257 5.20 -15.43 -12.58
CA MET A 257 6.52 -16.07 -12.50
C MET A 257 6.63 -17.06 -11.34
N MET A 258 6.00 -16.77 -10.21
CA MET A 258 5.94 -17.68 -9.06
C MET A 258 5.30 -19.03 -9.41
N GLY A 259 4.17 -19.02 -10.11
CA GLY A 259 3.48 -20.24 -10.52
C GLY A 259 4.21 -21.04 -11.60
N TYR A 260 5.01 -20.36 -12.44
CA TYR A 260 5.78 -21.00 -13.52
C TYR A 260 7.11 -21.59 -13.05
N LEU A 261 7.82 -20.93 -12.13
CA LEU A 261 9.22 -21.26 -11.79
C LEU A 261 9.40 -22.08 -10.51
N PHE A 262 8.42 -22.08 -9.60
CA PHE A 262 8.62 -22.58 -8.24
C PHE A 262 7.62 -23.65 -7.85
N ASP A 263 8.05 -24.56 -6.97
CA ASP A 263 7.16 -25.55 -6.38
C ASP A 263 6.17 -24.95 -5.38
N VAL A 264 5.20 -25.76 -4.93
CA VAL A 264 4.14 -25.32 -4.01
C VAL A 264 4.68 -24.83 -2.66
N SER A 265 5.74 -25.47 -2.14
CA SER A 265 6.33 -25.11 -0.85
C SER A 265 7.06 -23.76 -0.92
N GLN A 266 7.81 -23.53 -1.99
CA GLN A 266 8.47 -22.27 -2.30
C GLN A 266 7.45 -21.15 -2.53
N GLN A 267 6.33 -21.44 -3.20
CA GLN A 267 5.22 -20.50 -3.36
C GLN A 267 4.64 -20.06 -2.01
N GLY A 268 4.40 -20.99 -1.10
CA GLY A 268 3.93 -20.66 0.25
C GLY A 268 4.96 -19.90 1.07
N THR A 269 6.23 -20.28 0.97
CA THR A 269 7.35 -19.57 1.62
C THR A 269 7.41 -18.12 1.16
N TYR A 270 7.36 -17.88 -0.16
CA TYR A 270 7.36 -16.53 -0.72
C TYR A 270 6.11 -15.72 -0.37
N ALA A 271 4.94 -16.37 -0.34
CA ALA A 271 3.68 -15.74 0.09
C ALA A 271 3.77 -15.23 1.54
N VAL A 272 4.40 -16.00 2.44
CA VAL A 272 4.67 -15.52 3.81
C VAL A 272 5.69 -14.39 3.79
N ILE A 273 6.82 -14.53 3.08
CA ILE A 273 7.84 -13.47 3.01
C ILE A 273 7.24 -12.14 2.56
N THR A 274 6.43 -12.13 1.49
CA THR A 274 5.79 -10.91 0.99
C THR A 274 4.74 -10.38 1.96
N ASN A 275 3.96 -11.24 2.61
CA ASN A 275 2.97 -10.80 3.59
C ASN A 275 3.57 -10.12 4.81
N TYR A 276 4.73 -10.60 5.28
CA TYR A 276 5.44 -10.03 6.43
C TYR A 276 6.38 -8.89 6.04
N GLY A 277 7.18 -9.11 5.00
CA GLY A 277 8.21 -8.18 4.55
C GLY A 277 7.61 -6.90 3.95
N SER A 278 6.47 -6.98 3.25
CA SER A 278 5.83 -5.80 2.67
C SER A 278 4.94 -5.03 3.65
N ILE A 279 4.85 -5.40 4.93
CA ILE A 279 4.00 -4.66 5.90
C ILE A 279 4.40 -3.19 5.96
N ILE A 280 5.70 -2.90 6.01
CA ILE A 280 6.22 -1.53 6.07
C ILE A 280 5.84 -0.78 4.79
N ALA A 281 5.93 -1.43 3.63
CA ALA A 281 5.46 -0.84 2.38
C ALA A 281 3.95 -0.53 2.42
N ARG A 282 3.13 -1.44 2.96
CA ARG A 282 1.66 -1.29 3.02
C ARG A 282 1.18 -0.27 4.05
N LEU A 283 1.89 -0.11 5.17
CA LEU A 283 1.49 0.74 6.30
C LEU A 283 2.19 2.11 6.28
N VAL A 284 3.38 2.22 5.70
CA VAL A 284 4.16 3.46 5.71
C VAL A 284 4.32 4.02 4.29
N PHE A 285 4.90 3.25 3.37
CA PHE A 285 5.25 3.78 2.04
C PHE A 285 4.03 4.13 1.20
N LEU A 286 3.04 3.24 1.13
CA LEU A 286 1.86 3.42 0.27
C LEU A 286 1.02 4.67 0.66
N PRO A 287 0.67 4.90 1.95
CA PRO A 287 -0.06 6.13 2.31
C PRO A 287 0.73 7.41 2.00
N VAL A 288 2.04 7.40 2.21
CA VAL A 288 2.91 8.53 1.90
C VAL A 288 2.97 8.78 0.39
N GLU A 289 3.08 7.73 -0.42
CA GLU A 289 3.04 7.80 -1.88
C GLU A 289 1.73 8.44 -2.38
N GLU A 290 0.59 7.96 -1.89
CA GLU A 290 -0.73 8.48 -2.27
C GLU A 290 -0.89 9.96 -1.90
N MET A 291 -0.44 10.34 -0.70
CA MET A 291 -0.45 11.73 -0.25
C MET A 291 0.44 12.59 -1.15
N LEU A 292 1.64 12.12 -1.46
CA LEU A 292 2.60 12.84 -2.30
C LEU A 292 2.02 13.09 -3.70
N ARG A 293 1.48 12.05 -4.33
CA ARG A 293 0.83 12.12 -5.64
C ARG A 293 -0.29 13.14 -5.65
N ASN A 294 -1.21 13.06 -4.69
CA ASN A 294 -2.34 13.98 -4.59
C ASN A 294 -1.92 15.44 -4.32
N SER A 295 -0.92 15.64 -3.46
CA SER A 295 -0.41 16.97 -3.13
C SER A 295 0.30 17.61 -4.32
N PHE A 296 1.22 16.90 -4.95
CA PHE A 296 2.02 17.42 -6.07
C PHE A 296 1.20 17.62 -7.34
N THR A 297 0.22 16.75 -7.64
CA THR A 297 -0.69 16.99 -8.77
C THR A 297 -1.43 18.32 -8.60
N ARG A 298 -1.86 18.66 -7.39
CA ARG A 298 -2.49 19.97 -7.12
C ARG A 298 -1.52 21.14 -7.28
N VAL A 299 -0.30 21.01 -6.76
CA VAL A 299 0.72 22.07 -6.85
C VAL A 299 1.10 22.34 -8.30
N PHE A 300 1.34 21.30 -9.10
CA PHE A 300 1.76 21.46 -10.49
C PHE A 300 0.63 21.80 -11.45
N SER A 301 -0.63 21.62 -11.04
CA SER A 301 -1.82 22.05 -11.81
C SER A 301 -2.25 23.50 -11.52
N ALA A 302 -1.64 24.17 -10.53
CA ALA A 302 -1.97 25.56 -10.20
C ALA A 302 -1.44 26.53 -11.27
N GLU A 303 -2.13 27.67 -11.48
CA GLU A 303 -1.73 28.71 -12.43
C GLU A 303 -0.31 29.25 -12.17
N LYS A 304 0.06 29.36 -10.89
CA LYS A 304 1.40 29.72 -10.42
C LYS A 304 1.92 28.62 -9.49
N PRO A 305 2.58 27.57 -10.04
CA PRO A 305 3.04 26.46 -9.23
C PRO A 305 4.22 26.89 -8.36
N ASP A 306 4.15 26.65 -7.05
CA ASP A 306 5.29 26.82 -6.13
C ASP A 306 6.24 25.62 -6.25
N THR A 307 7.01 25.61 -7.34
CA THR A 307 7.94 24.52 -7.66
C THR A 307 9.05 24.41 -6.63
N LYS A 308 9.55 25.53 -6.09
CA LYS A 308 10.63 25.52 -5.09
C LYS A 308 10.19 24.82 -3.80
N ALA A 309 8.99 25.12 -3.28
CA ALA A 309 8.48 24.44 -2.09
C ALA A 309 8.21 22.95 -2.33
N ALA A 310 7.71 22.58 -3.52
CA ALA A 310 7.50 21.17 -3.90
C ALA A 310 8.83 20.39 -3.93
N TYR A 311 9.87 20.95 -4.54
CA TYR A 311 11.20 20.35 -4.59
C TYR A 311 11.87 20.29 -3.21
N ALA A 312 11.69 21.30 -2.36
CA ALA A 312 12.16 21.25 -0.97
C ALA A 312 11.46 20.14 -0.16
N THR A 313 10.15 19.98 -0.36
CA THR A 313 9.35 18.90 0.26
C THR A 313 9.84 17.53 -0.21
N MET A 314 10.05 17.37 -1.52
CA MET A 314 10.58 16.13 -2.11
C MET A 314 11.99 15.81 -1.59
N GLY A 315 12.87 16.81 -1.49
CA GLY A 315 14.22 16.65 -0.94
C GLY A 315 14.23 16.21 0.52
N ASN A 316 13.34 16.77 1.35
CA ASN A 316 13.17 16.33 2.74
C ASN A 316 12.63 14.91 2.83
N LEU A 317 11.68 14.55 1.96
CA LEU A 317 11.11 13.21 1.92
C LEU A 317 12.14 12.16 1.48
N LEU A 318 12.95 12.48 0.45
CA LEU A 318 14.06 11.64 0.00
C LEU A 318 15.08 11.42 1.12
N ALA A 319 15.48 12.47 1.84
CA ALA A 319 16.39 12.36 2.97
C ALA A 319 15.81 11.48 4.09
N PHE A 320 14.53 11.69 4.44
CA PHE A 320 13.82 10.84 5.40
C PHE A 320 13.81 9.37 4.95
N TYR A 321 13.56 9.09 3.67
CA TYR A 321 13.55 7.73 3.13
C TYR A 321 14.94 7.09 3.14
N VAL A 322 16.02 7.86 2.92
CA VAL A 322 17.40 7.37 3.10
C VAL A 322 17.61 6.92 4.55
N TYR A 323 17.33 7.80 5.52
CA TYR A 323 17.54 7.48 6.94
C TYR A 323 16.67 6.32 7.41
N PHE A 324 15.40 6.31 7.03
CA PHE A 324 14.49 5.24 7.38
C PHE A 324 14.91 3.92 6.73
N SER A 325 15.29 3.91 5.45
CA SER A 325 15.78 2.71 4.76
C SER A 325 17.04 2.14 5.40
N ILE A 326 17.97 3.00 5.84
CA ILE A 326 19.17 2.55 6.55
C ILE A 326 18.81 1.87 7.87
N LEU A 327 17.93 2.47 8.69
CA LEU A 327 17.47 1.86 9.94
C LEU A 327 16.71 0.55 9.68
N LEU A 328 15.91 0.50 8.62
CA LEU A 328 15.21 -0.71 8.22
C LEU A 328 16.16 -1.83 7.84
N VAL A 329 17.25 -1.53 7.14
CA VAL A 329 18.25 -2.54 6.78
C VAL A 329 19.06 -2.96 8.01
N LEU A 330 19.60 -2.02 8.80
CA LEU A 330 20.38 -2.33 10.01
C LEU A 330 19.58 -3.12 11.05
N GLY A 331 18.34 -2.71 11.31
CA GLY A 331 17.47 -3.39 12.26
C GLY A 331 16.86 -4.65 11.66
N GLY A 332 16.32 -4.55 10.45
CA GLY A 332 15.57 -5.62 9.82
C GLY A 332 16.44 -6.77 9.33
N TYR A 333 17.58 -6.52 8.68
CA TYR A 333 18.42 -7.61 8.12
C TYR A 333 18.94 -8.53 9.22
N PHE A 334 19.46 -7.97 10.31
CA PHE A 334 20.04 -8.75 11.41
C PHE A 334 19.00 -9.41 12.29
N ASN A 335 17.88 -8.72 12.57
CA ASN A 335 16.87 -9.22 13.50
C ASN A 335 15.70 -9.93 12.82
N GLY A 336 15.52 -9.78 11.50
CA GLY A 336 14.34 -10.27 10.78
C GLY A 336 14.16 -11.78 10.90
N SER A 337 15.26 -12.54 10.74
CA SER A 337 15.25 -14.00 10.92
C SER A 337 14.87 -14.39 12.36
N PHE A 338 15.40 -13.68 13.36
CA PHE A 338 15.14 -13.95 14.77
C PHE A 338 13.69 -13.65 15.15
N LEU A 339 13.20 -12.45 14.81
CA LEU A 339 11.82 -12.03 15.07
C LEU A 339 10.81 -12.91 14.35
N LEU A 340 11.10 -13.33 13.12
CA LEU A 340 10.23 -14.28 12.43
C LEU A 340 10.31 -15.67 13.07
N GLY A 341 11.50 -16.08 13.52
CA GLY A 341 11.73 -17.33 14.24
C GLY A 341 10.98 -17.43 15.57
N THR A 342 10.84 -16.33 16.32
CA THR A 342 10.04 -16.33 17.56
C THR A 342 8.54 -16.52 17.27
N LEU A 343 8.07 -16.05 16.12
CA LEU A 343 6.67 -16.16 15.70
C LEU A 343 6.35 -17.54 15.10
N LEU A 344 7.18 -18.02 14.18
CA LEU A 344 6.90 -19.20 13.33
C LEU A 344 7.81 -20.39 13.60
N GLY A 345 8.92 -20.21 14.33
CA GLY A 345 9.93 -21.24 14.56
C GLY A 345 9.47 -22.39 15.46
N ARG A 346 8.30 -22.28 16.12
CA ARG A 346 7.68 -23.40 16.84
C ARG A 346 7.23 -24.52 15.89
N SER A 347 6.92 -24.19 14.63
CA SER A 347 6.56 -25.16 13.61
C SER A 347 7.81 -25.77 12.98
N ALA A 348 7.92 -27.10 12.98
CA ALA A 348 8.98 -27.81 12.27
C ALA A 348 8.90 -27.55 10.75
N ALA A 349 7.69 -27.42 10.19
CA ALA A 349 7.49 -27.17 8.77
C ALA A 349 8.11 -25.84 8.31
N TRP A 350 8.02 -24.78 9.13
CA TRP A 350 8.64 -23.49 8.82
C TRP A 350 10.16 -23.51 9.04
N ARG A 351 10.67 -24.25 10.04
CA ARG A 351 12.12 -24.40 10.27
C ARG A 351 12.85 -25.14 9.14
N ASN A 352 12.18 -26.09 8.50
CA ASN A 352 12.73 -26.84 7.38
C ASN A 352 12.60 -26.09 6.04
N SER A 353 11.93 -24.94 6.02
CA SER A 353 11.82 -24.08 4.83
C SER A 353 12.92 -23.02 4.79
N ASP A 354 13.15 -22.43 3.61
CA ASP A 354 14.09 -21.32 3.44
C ASP A 354 13.59 -19.97 4.00
N LEU A 355 12.43 -19.93 4.65
CA LEU A 355 11.77 -18.71 5.12
C LEU A 355 12.71 -17.79 5.92
N PHE A 356 13.38 -18.34 6.93
CA PHE A 356 14.23 -17.55 7.84
C PHE A 356 15.51 -17.05 7.18
N SER A 357 16.00 -17.75 6.15
CA SER A 357 17.20 -17.36 5.40
C SER A 357 16.89 -16.31 4.32
N LEU A 358 15.68 -16.36 3.74
CA LEU A 358 15.22 -15.46 2.69
C LEU A 358 14.63 -14.16 3.22
N PHE A 359 14.02 -14.16 4.41
CA PHE A 359 13.37 -12.97 4.97
C PHE A 359 14.31 -11.76 5.10
N PRO A 360 15.56 -11.89 5.63
CA PRO A 360 16.54 -10.80 5.61
C PRO A 360 16.86 -10.29 4.20
N LYS A 361 16.92 -11.18 3.20
CA LYS A 361 17.19 -10.79 1.81
C LYS A 361 16.04 -9.97 1.22
N TYR A 362 14.80 -10.31 1.58
CA TYR A 362 13.63 -9.51 1.21
C TYR A 362 13.65 -8.11 1.85
N ILE A 363 14.22 -7.96 3.06
CA ILE A 363 14.35 -6.64 3.69
C ILE A 363 15.26 -5.71 2.85
N LEU A 364 16.24 -6.25 2.14
CA LEU A 364 17.06 -5.48 1.20
C LEU A 364 16.27 -4.94 -0.01
N TYR A 365 15.11 -5.51 -0.32
CA TYR A 365 14.19 -5.02 -1.36
C TYR A 365 13.35 -3.81 -0.89
N LEU A 366 13.13 -3.63 0.42
CA LEU A 366 12.30 -2.54 0.97
C LEU A 366 12.77 -1.13 0.58
N PRO A 367 14.07 -0.79 0.63
CA PRO A 367 14.54 0.53 0.18
C PRO A 367 14.15 0.80 -1.28
N PHE A 368 14.29 -0.17 -2.18
CA PHE A 368 13.92 -0.01 -3.58
C PHE A 368 12.42 0.24 -3.74
N MET A 369 11.57 -0.49 -3.01
CA MET A 369 10.12 -0.21 -3.00
C MET A 369 9.82 1.19 -2.48
N ALA A 370 10.52 1.65 -1.44
CA ALA A 370 10.34 2.97 -0.84
C ALA A 370 10.66 4.09 -1.85
N PHE A 371 11.84 4.05 -2.46
CA PHE A 371 12.28 5.08 -3.43
C PHE A 371 11.48 5.03 -4.72
N ASN A 372 11.16 3.83 -5.21
CA ASN A 372 10.31 3.65 -6.38
C ASN A 372 8.97 4.36 -6.18
N GLY A 373 8.25 4.08 -5.08
CA GLY A 373 6.93 4.66 -4.83
C GLY A 373 6.93 6.19 -4.84
N ILE A 374 7.82 6.84 -4.08
CA ILE A 374 7.84 8.32 -4.02
C ILE A 374 8.25 8.97 -5.35
N LEU A 375 9.16 8.35 -6.11
CA LEU A 375 9.59 8.86 -7.40
C LEU A 375 8.51 8.67 -8.48
N GLU A 376 7.78 7.55 -8.46
CA GLU A 376 6.65 7.31 -9.36
C GLU A 376 5.45 8.21 -9.04
N ALA A 377 5.21 8.50 -7.76
CA ALA A 377 4.21 9.49 -7.35
C ALA A 377 4.56 10.89 -7.88
N PHE A 378 5.82 11.31 -7.76
CA PHE A 378 6.29 12.56 -8.36
C PHE A 378 6.13 12.54 -9.88
N GLN A 379 6.60 11.48 -10.55
CA GLN A 379 6.50 11.32 -12.00
C GLN A 379 5.06 11.45 -12.48
N SER A 380 4.14 10.71 -11.85
CA SER A 380 2.71 10.73 -12.19
C SER A 380 2.07 12.11 -12.02
N SER A 381 2.63 12.97 -11.15
CA SER A 381 2.14 14.34 -10.94
C SER A 381 2.58 15.34 -12.00
N ILE A 382 3.65 15.06 -12.75
CA ILE A 382 4.23 15.97 -13.77
C ILE A 382 4.01 15.51 -15.22
N LEU A 383 3.62 14.26 -15.43
CA LEU A 383 3.47 13.66 -16.77
C LEU A 383 2.34 14.31 -17.58
N LYS A 384 2.66 14.74 -18.80
CA LYS A 384 1.66 15.15 -19.82
C LYS A 384 1.09 13.92 -20.54
N GLN A 385 -0.06 14.06 -21.20
CA GLN A 385 -0.76 12.97 -21.90
C GLN A 385 0.14 12.17 -22.87
N SER A 386 1.01 12.85 -23.63
CA SER A 386 1.93 12.20 -24.57
C SER A 386 3.08 11.43 -23.90
N GLN A 387 3.43 11.79 -22.67
CA GLN A 387 4.49 11.15 -21.89
C GLN A 387 3.96 9.96 -21.09
N ILE A 388 2.67 9.95 -20.71
CA ILE A 388 2.03 8.82 -20.02
C ILE A 388 2.16 7.52 -20.83
N SER A 389 1.92 7.57 -22.14
CA SER A 389 2.04 6.40 -23.01
C SER A 389 3.49 5.89 -23.06
N LYS A 390 4.47 6.79 -23.22
CA LYS A 390 5.90 6.41 -23.24
C LYS A 390 6.33 5.77 -21.92
N TYR A 391 5.89 6.33 -20.80
CA TYR A 391 6.16 5.78 -19.48
C TYR A 391 5.50 4.40 -19.29
N SER A 392 4.27 4.22 -19.76
CA SER A 392 3.57 2.93 -19.70
C SER A 392 4.30 1.83 -20.49
N TYR A 393 4.80 2.15 -21.69
CA TYR A 393 5.63 1.22 -22.46
C TYR A 393 6.96 0.89 -21.76
N PHE A 394 7.58 1.88 -21.13
CA PHE A 394 8.79 1.65 -20.33
C PHE A 394 8.53 0.75 -19.11
N MET A 395 7.40 0.93 -18.43
CA MET A 395 7.00 0.04 -17.33
C MET A 395 6.85 -1.40 -17.81
N LEU A 396 6.23 -1.61 -18.97
CA LEU A 396 6.07 -2.95 -19.57
C LEU A 396 7.43 -3.55 -19.95
N PHE A 397 8.31 -2.75 -20.55
CA PHE A 397 9.69 -3.14 -20.82
C PHE A 397 10.43 -3.57 -19.54
N SER A 398 10.33 -2.78 -18.46
CA SER A 398 10.98 -3.09 -17.18
C SER A 398 10.50 -4.42 -16.59
N THR A 399 9.20 -4.74 -16.72
CA THR A 399 8.63 -6.01 -16.28
C THR A 399 9.16 -7.17 -17.11
N ILE A 400 9.19 -7.06 -18.44
CA ILE A 400 9.74 -8.10 -19.33
C ILE A 400 11.20 -8.38 -18.98
N VAL A 401 12.01 -7.33 -18.81
CA VAL A 401 13.43 -7.47 -18.41
C VAL A 401 13.54 -8.20 -17.07
N SER A 402 12.75 -7.82 -16.07
CA SER A 402 12.78 -8.52 -14.78
C SER A 402 12.30 -9.97 -14.87
N SER A 403 11.30 -10.29 -15.71
CA SER A 403 10.88 -11.67 -15.92
C SER A 403 12.00 -12.51 -16.53
N ILE A 404 12.73 -11.98 -17.53
CA ILE A 404 13.90 -12.65 -18.11
C ILE A 404 14.99 -12.86 -17.05
N VAL A 405 15.31 -11.82 -16.26
CA VAL A 405 16.27 -11.93 -15.16
C VAL A 405 15.83 -12.98 -14.14
N SER A 406 14.54 -13.08 -13.83
CA SER A 406 14.00 -14.10 -12.95
C SER A 406 14.24 -15.50 -13.50
N VAL A 407 13.92 -15.75 -14.78
CA VAL A 407 14.13 -17.07 -15.40
C VAL A 407 15.61 -17.46 -15.37
N VAL A 408 16.51 -16.54 -15.75
CA VAL A 408 17.96 -16.81 -15.76
C VAL A 408 18.49 -17.07 -14.36
N LEU A 409 18.18 -16.21 -13.38
CA LEU A 409 18.69 -16.37 -12.02
C LEU A 409 18.15 -17.63 -11.33
N VAL A 410 16.91 -18.00 -11.63
CA VAL A 410 16.26 -19.17 -11.01
C VAL A 410 16.74 -20.47 -11.66
N ASN A 411 16.67 -20.58 -12.99
CA ASN A 411 16.93 -21.85 -13.68
C ASN A 411 18.41 -22.05 -14.03
N GLU A 412 19.08 -21.03 -14.57
CA GLU A 412 20.47 -21.18 -15.05
C GLU A 412 21.45 -21.09 -13.88
N TRP A 413 21.21 -20.17 -12.93
CA TRP A 413 22.14 -19.89 -11.84
C TRP A 413 21.71 -20.50 -10.49
N ASN A 414 20.56 -21.18 -10.43
CA ASN A 414 20.07 -21.87 -9.22
C ASN A 414 19.96 -20.98 -7.97
N TYR A 415 19.67 -19.68 -8.11
CA TYR A 415 19.45 -18.78 -6.98
C TYR A 415 18.07 -18.93 -6.32
N GLY A 416 17.18 -19.74 -6.90
CA GLY A 416 15.83 -20.01 -6.38
C GLY A 416 15.05 -18.73 -6.05
N LEU A 417 14.36 -18.71 -4.90
CA LEU A 417 13.57 -17.55 -4.46
C LEU A 417 14.42 -16.28 -4.27
N THR A 418 15.73 -16.41 -4.03
CA THR A 418 16.63 -15.24 -3.99
C THR A 418 16.73 -14.59 -5.37
N GLY A 419 16.77 -15.40 -6.44
CA GLY A 419 16.80 -14.91 -7.82
C GLY A 419 15.58 -14.06 -8.18
N LEU A 420 14.39 -14.48 -7.73
CA LEU A 420 13.16 -13.69 -7.93
C LEU A 420 13.19 -12.36 -7.16
N ILE A 421 13.69 -12.34 -5.92
CA ILE A 421 13.86 -11.09 -5.15
C ILE A 421 14.80 -10.12 -5.90
N ILE A 422 15.90 -10.64 -6.45
CA ILE A 422 16.85 -9.84 -7.24
C ILE A 422 16.20 -9.34 -8.54
N ALA A 423 15.40 -10.17 -9.23
CA ALA A 423 14.65 -9.76 -10.41
C ALA A 423 13.69 -8.60 -10.12
N ASN A 424 13.00 -8.63 -8.99
CA ASN A 424 12.13 -7.54 -8.54
C ASN A 424 12.93 -6.27 -8.19
N ILE A 425 14.10 -6.41 -7.54
CA ILE A 425 15.02 -5.29 -7.31
C ILE A 425 15.46 -4.67 -8.64
N THR A 426 15.78 -5.48 -9.65
CA THR A 426 16.14 -5.01 -10.99
C THR A 426 15.00 -4.19 -11.62
N SER A 427 13.76 -4.68 -11.55
CA SER A 427 12.58 -3.95 -12.03
C SER A 427 12.45 -2.57 -11.36
N MET A 428 12.51 -2.54 -10.03
CA MET A 428 12.43 -1.28 -9.27
C MET A 428 13.58 -0.34 -9.57
N THR A 429 14.80 -0.86 -9.76
CA THR A 429 15.98 -0.06 -10.09
C THR A 429 15.84 0.64 -11.43
N LEU A 430 15.38 -0.06 -12.47
CA LEU A 430 15.12 0.53 -13.79
C LEU A 430 14.09 1.66 -13.70
N ARG A 431 13.02 1.44 -12.92
CA ARG A 431 11.96 2.43 -12.71
C ARG A 431 12.44 3.66 -11.93
N ILE A 432 13.23 3.44 -10.87
CA ILE A 432 13.90 4.52 -10.13
C ILE A 432 14.81 5.34 -11.05
N ALA A 433 15.61 4.69 -11.90
CA ALA A 433 16.49 5.38 -12.83
C ALA A 433 15.71 6.26 -13.82
N TYR A 434 14.63 5.74 -14.39
CA TYR A 434 13.76 6.49 -15.29
C TYR A 434 13.10 7.70 -14.60
N CYS A 435 12.48 7.48 -13.44
CA CYS A 435 11.80 8.54 -12.70
C CYS A 435 12.78 9.59 -12.16
N SER A 436 13.97 9.17 -11.72
CA SER A 436 15.03 10.09 -11.31
C SER A 436 15.49 10.97 -12.46
N ARG A 437 15.66 10.41 -13.66
CA ARG A 437 15.97 11.20 -14.86
C ARG A 437 14.89 12.25 -15.12
N SER A 438 13.61 11.88 -15.07
CA SER A 438 12.51 12.83 -15.25
C SER A 438 12.45 13.90 -14.17
N TYR A 439 12.71 13.54 -12.91
CA TYR A 439 12.82 14.49 -11.79
C TYR A 439 13.92 15.54 -12.02
N LEU A 440 15.10 15.12 -12.49
CA LEU A 440 16.22 16.01 -12.79
C LEU A 440 15.94 16.91 -14.01
N VAL A 441 15.32 16.37 -15.07
CA VAL A 441 14.96 17.14 -16.27
C VAL A 441 13.92 18.21 -15.93
N PHE A 442 12.87 17.84 -15.18
CA PHE A 442 11.84 18.80 -14.78
C PHE A 442 12.39 19.91 -13.86
N ALA A 443 13.39 19.61 -13.04
CA ALA A 443 14.05 20.61 -12.20
C ALA A 443 14.74 21.68 -13.05
N LYS A 444 15.47 21.24 -14.09
CA LYS A 444 16.13 22.13 -15.05
C LYS A 444 15.11 22.97 -15.84
N GLU A 445 14.04 22.35 -16.32
CA GLU A 445 12.95 23.06 -17.04
C GLU A 445 12.30 24.15 -16.19
N LYS A 446 12.23 23.96 -14.87
CA LYS A 446 11.64 24.93 -13.93
C LYS A 446 12.65 25.86 -13.28
N GLY A 447 13.91 25.84 -13.71
CA GLY A 447 14.97 26.70 -13.17
C GLY A 447 15.27 26.44 -11.69
N VAL A 448 15.01 25.22 -11.21
CA VAL A 448 15.35 24.82 -9.84
C VAL A 448 16.78 24.30 -9.85
N ASN A 449 17.70 25.08 -9.29
CA ASN A 449 19.07 24.64 -9.07
C ASN A 449 19.11 23.58 -7.98
N LEU A 450 19.30 22.33 -8.38
CA LEU A 450 19.46 21.21 -7.44
C LEU A 450 20.80 21.26 -6.67
N SER A 451 21.70 22.18 -7.02
CA SER A 451 22.97 22.44 -6.33
C SER A 451 22.79 22.92 -4.89
N ASP A 452 21.64 23.50 -4.54
CA ASP A 452 21.33 23.91 -3.16
C ASP A 452 20.82 22.74 -2.30
N VAL A 453 20.58 21.57 -2.91
CA VAL A 453 20.27 20.36 -2.18
C VAL A 453 21.58 19.62 -1.94
N ASN A 454 22.22 20.02 -0.84
CA ASN A 454 23.29 19.35 -0.13
C ASN A 454 22.93 17.89 0.24
N VAL A 455 22.30 17.07 -0.61
CA VAL A 455 21.88 15.70 -0.27
C VAL A 455 23.10 14.88 0.09
N LEU A 456 24.16 14.94 -0.72
CA LEU A 456 25.37 14.15 -0.48
C LEU A 456 26.03 14.53 0.86
N THR A 457 26.18 15.83 1.15
CA THR A 457 26.72 16.35 2.41
C THR A 457 25.78 16.12 3.60
N ARG A 458 24.46 16.21 3.39
CA ARG A 458 23.40 15.92 4.37
C ARG A 458 23.33 14.44 4.71
N THR A 459 23.61 13.54 3.77
CA THR A 459 23.56 12.09 4.00
C THR A 459 24.92 11.48 4.32
N PHE A 460 26.03 12.19 4.12
CA PHE A 460 27.39 11.67 4.30
C PHE A 460 27.62 11.11 5.71
N TRP A 461 27.45 11.94 6.75
CA TRP A 461 27.65 11.52 8.15
C TRP A 461 26.71 10.39 8.58
N PRO A 462 25.40 10.46 8.30
CA PRO A 462 24.48 9.34 8.49
C PRO A 462 24.96 8.03 7.85
N ILE A 463 25.38 8.07 6.58
CA ILE A 463 25.85 6.88 5.87
C ILE A 463 27.15 6.35 6.49
N ALA A 464 28.13 7.22 6.76
CA ALA A 464 29.40 6.83 7.35
C ALA A 464 29.21 6.18 8.74
N TYR A 465 28.39 6.78 9.60
CA TYR A 465 28.07 6.20 10.91
C TYR A 465 27.31 4.88 10.78
N SER A 466 26.47 4.73 9.75
CA SER A 466 25.70 3.49 9.53
C SER A 466 26.56 2.34 9.03
N ILE A 467 27.60 2.64 8.24
CA ILE A 467 28.63 1.66 7.86
C ILE A 467 29.40 1.21 9.11
N PHE A 468 29.80 2.16 9.96
CA PHE A 468 30.41 1.84 11.25
C PHE A 468 29.49 0.99 12.13
N ALA A 469 28.22 1.37 12.26
CA ALA A 469 27.21 0.63 13.02
C ALA A 469 27.00 -0.79 12.47
N TYR A 470 26.97 -0.96 11.14
CA TYR A 470 26.90 -2.27 10.50
C TYR A 470 28.12 -3.13 10.87
N ILE A 471 29.33 -2.59 10.75
CA ILE A 471 30.57 -3.31 11.10
C ILE A 471 30.56 -3.69 12.58
N LEU A 472 30.20 -2.75 13.46
CA LEU A 472 30.08 -2.99 14.90
C LEU A 472 29.06 -4.10 15.19
N GLN A 473 27.92 -4.10 14.50
CA GLN A 473 26.88 -5.09 14.66
C GLN A 473 27.35 -6.49 14.24
N VAL A 474 28.06 -6.59 13.10
CA VAL A 474 28.68 -7.86 12.67
C VAL A 474 29.73 -8.35 13.67
N GLN A 475 30.52 -7.45 14.25
CA GLN A 475 31.55 -7.83 15.23
C GLN A 475 30.98 -8.27 16.58
N VAL A 476 29.92 -7.60 17.06
CA VAL A 476 29.36 -7.85 18.40
C VAL A 476 28.34 -9.00 18.38
N ILE A 477 27.50 -9.08 17.35
CA ILE A 477 26.38 -10.03 17.26
C ILE A 477 26.69 -11.18 16.28
N GLY A 478 27.57 -10.97 15.32
CA GLY A 478 27.77 -11.88 14.20
C GLY A 478 26.82 -11.57 13.02
N PRO A 479 26.61 -12.52 12.10
CA PRO A 479 25.88 -12.26 10.85
C PRO A 479 24.37 -12.06 11.07
N ARG A 480 23.80 -12.61 12.15
CA ARG A 480 22.37 -12.53 12.48
C ARG A 480 22.17 -12.64 13.99
N SER A 481 21.14 -11.98 14.50
CA SER A 481 20.73 -12.12 15.90
C SER A 481 20.20 -13.53 16.16
N SER A 482 20.61 -14.13 17.27
CA SER A 482 20.19 -15.49 17.66
C SER A 482 19.49 -15.52 19.02
N THR A 483 19.81 -14.56 19.88
CA THR A 483 19.24 -14.42 21.22
C THR A 483 18.49 -13.10 21.40
N PHE A 484 17.67 -13.02 22.45
CA PHE A 484 17.02 -11.77 22.82
C PHE A 484 18.03 -10.69 23.23
N LYS A 485 19.19 -11.10 23.79
CA LYS A 485 20.28 -10.19 24.10
C LYS A 485 20.83 -9.54 22.83
N ASP A 486 21.10 -10.33 21.79
CA ASP A 486 21.55 -9.85 20.48
C ASP A 486 20.56 -8.85 19.88
N PHE A 487 19.26 -9.19 19.96
CA PHE A 487 18.18 -8.31 19.51
C PHE A 487 18.19 -6.95 20.22
N LEU A 488 18.35 -6.93 21.55
CA LEU A 488 18.43 -5.68 22.32
C LEU A 488 19.69 -4.87 21.99
N ILE A 489 20.84 -5.53 21.80
CA ILE A 489 22.09 -4.85 21.39
C ILE A 489 21.93 -4.22 20.00
N SER A 490 21.37 -4.96 19.05
CA SER A 490 21.06 -4.45 17.71
C SER A 490 20.10 -3.25 17.78
N GLY A 491 19.07 -3.34 18.63
CA GLY A 491 18.14 -2.25 18.89
C GLY A 491 18.83 -0.99 19.43
N ALA A 492 19.77 -1.15 20.37
CA ALA A 492 20.56 -0.04 20.92
C ALA A 492 21.46 0.62 19.85
N ILE A 493 22.11 -0.17 18.98
CA ILE A 493 22.92 0.33 17.86
C ILE A 493 22.02 1.07 16.85
N CYS A 494 20.87 0.52 16.49
CA CYS A 494 19.92 1.21 15.61
C CYS A 494 19.40 2.52 16.22
N PHE A 495 19.17 2.53 17.54
CA PHE A 495 18.77 3.73 18.26
C PHE A 495 19.87 4.80 18.28
N SER A 496 21.15 4.41 18.42
CA SER A 496 22.26 5.36 18.33
C SER A 496 22.37 5.96 16.93
N CYS A 497 22.16 5.17 15.86
CA CYS A 497 22.07 5.69 14.49
C CYS A 497 20.96 6.74 14.36
N LEU A 498 19.77 6.45 14.92
CA LEU A 498 18.66 7.39 14.91
C LEU A 498 19.02 8.72 15.59
N LEU A 499 19.72 8.68 16.73
CA LEU A 499 20.18 9.90 17.42
C LEU A 499 21.16 10.71 16.56
N VAL A 500 22.09 10.06 15.88
CA VAL A 500 23.02 10.72 14.94
C VAL A 500 22.26 11.38 13.80
N PHE A 501 21.24 10.71 13.25
CA PHE A 501 20.43 11.25 12.17
C PHE A 501 19.63 12.47 12.62
N LEU A 502 19.01 12.40 13.81
CA LEU A 502 18.29 13.54 14.40
C LEU A 502 19.23 14.72 14.69
N PHE A 503 20.46 14.45 15.14
CA PHE A 503 21.45 15.50 15.36
C PHE A 503 21.89 16.17 14.06
N ASN A 504 22.10 15.39 13.00
CA ASN A 504 22.43 15.90 11.67
C ASN A 504 21.30 16.78 11.10
N GLU A 505 20.05 16.42 11.37
CA GLU A 505 18.85 17.13 10.91
C GLU A 505 18.36 18.24 11.86
N LYS A 506 19.07 18.51 12.96
CA LYS A 506 18.59 19.42 14.03
C LYS A 506 18.18 20.80 13.53
N ASN A 507 18.90 21.35 12.55
CA ASN A 507 18.63 22.68 12.01
C ASN A 507 17.35 22.67 11.16
N ALA A 508 17.19 21.69 10.28
CA ALA A 508 16.00 21.52 9.46
C ALA A 508 14.73 21.26 10.31
N ILE A 509 14.86 20.44 11.36
CA ILE A 509 13.78 20.16 12.31
C ILE A 509 13.39 21.43 13.07
N LYS A 510 14.39 22.19 13.56
CA LYS A 510 14.15 23.46 14.27
C LYS A 510 13.43 24.47 13.38
N ASP A 511 13.81 24.59 12.12
CA ASP A 511 13.19 25.53 11.18
C ASP A 511 11.73 25.16 10.89
N GLN A 512 11.41 23.86 10.75
CA GLN A 512 10.03 23.38 10.59
C GLN A 512 9.17 23.58 11.83
N ILE A 513 9.72 23.33 13.03
CA ILE A 513 9.01 23.55 14.29
C ILE A 513 8.73 25.05 14.48
N VAL A 514 9.71 25.91 14.19
CA VAL A 514 9.55 27.37 14.28
C VAL A 514 8.51 27.89 13.28
N THR A 515 8.52 27.42 12.04
CA THR A 515 7.51 27.81 11.04
C THR A 515 6.10 27.32 11.41
N THR A 516 5.99 26.11 11.95
CA THR A 516 4.70 25.57 12.42
C THR A 516 4.17 26.34 13.63
N MET A 517 5.04 26.71 14.58
CA MET A 517 4.67 27.57 15.71
C MET A 517 4.32 29.00 15.29
N ARG A 518 4.96 29.54 14.24
CA ARG A 518 4.59 30.85 13.67
C ARG A 518 3.22 30.80 13.00
N ARG A 519 2.90 29.72 12.29
CA ARG A 519 1.58 29.48 11.69
C ARG A 519 0.48 29.31 12.74
N SER A 520 0.73 28.57 13.83
CA SER A 520 -0.26 28.37 14.90
C SER A 520 -0.48 29.61 15.77
N ARG A 521 0.50 30.52 15.84
CA ARG A 521 0.40 31.80 16.57
C ARG A 521 -0.19 32.96 15.76
N GLY A 522 -0.67 32.74 14.53
CA GLY A 522 -1.45 33.75 13.80
C GLY A 522 -0.70 35.03 13.44
N PHE A 523 0.62 35.00 13.22
CA PHE A 523 1.32 36.14 12.62
C PHE A 523 1.07 36.14 11.11
N GLN A 524 0.02 36.85 10.67
CA GLN A 524 0.00 37.40 9.31
C GLN A 524 1.12 38.43 9.22
N ASP A 525 2.17 38.14 8.44
CA ASP A 525 3.16 39.14 8.04
C ASP A 525 2.46 40.23 7.22
N LYS A 526 2.10 41.34 7.87
CA LYS A 526 1.88 42.63 7.23
C LYS A 526 3.23 43.18 6.79
N LYS A 527 3.78 42.69 5.67
CA LYS A 527 4.96 43.31 5.05
C LYS A 527 5.11 42.98 3.56
N THR A 528 4.09 43.33 2.76
CA THR A 528 4.26 43.82 1.36
C THR A 528 2.93 44.35 0.82
N THR A 529 2.55 45.56 1.24
CA THR A 529 1.64 46.47 0.49
C THR A 529 1.66 47.80 1.23
N ASN A 530 2.63 48.64 0.88
CA ASN A 530 2.62 50.06 1.22
C ASN A 530 3.37 50.82 0.12
N ILE A 531 2.76 50.82 -1.07
CA ILE A 531 2.80 51.97 -1.98
C ILE A 531 1.33 52.17 -2.35
N ASP A 532 0.86 53.41 -2.22
CA ASP A 532 -0.49 53.91 -2.46
C ASP A 532 -1.58 53.55 -1.45
N ASN A 533 -1.66 54.35 -0.38
CA ASN A 533 -2.83 55.20 -0.17
C ASN A 533 -2.58 56.18 0.98
N SER A 534 -2.10 57.36 0.62
CA SER A 534 -2.23 58.56 1.43
C SER A 534 -3.68 59.06 1.37
N ARG A 535 -4.35 59.06 2.54
CA ARG A 535 -5.34 60.05 3.02
C ARG A 535 -6.46 59.41 3.86
N VAL A 536 -6.87 60.18 4.87
CA VAL A 536 -8.09 60.08 5.69
C VAL A 536 -7.96 59.32 7.03
N THR A 537 -7.33 60.03 7.97
CA THR A 537 -7.78 60.32 9.35
C THR A 537 -8.45 59.25 10.23
N ASN A 538 -7.74 58.98 11.33
CA ASN A 538 -8.14 59.19 12.74
C ASN A 538 -9.52 58.72 13.25
N THR A 539 -9.46 57.87 14.29
CA THR A 539 -10.17 57.93 15.58
C THR A 539 -10.86 56.62 15.95
N LYS A 540 -10.17 55.73 16.67
CA LYS A 540 -10.71 54.79 17.69
C LYS A 540 -9.61 53.85 18.17
N ASN A 541 -8.68 54.40 18.95
CA ASN A 541 -7.69 53.61 19.66
C ASN A 541 -7.69 54.04 21.13
N LYS A 542 -8.52 53.42 21.96
CA LYS A 542 -8.35 53.43 23.43
C LYS A 542 -9.18 52.43 24.25
N ASN A 543 -10.15 51.70 23.68
CA ASN A 543 -11.04 50.84 24.49
C ASN A 543 -10.87 49.31 24.35
N ILE A 544 -9.87 48.80 23.62
CA ILE A 544 -9.66 47.33 23.48
C ILE A 544 -8.52 46.80 24.38
N LYS A 545 -7.63 47.69 24.87
CA LYS A 545 -6.48 47.29 25.70
C LYS A 545 -6.81 46.94 27.16
N LYS A 546 -8.07 47.15 27.60
CA LYS A 546 -8.49 46.92 29.00
C LYS A 546 -9.34 45.66 29.23
N ARG A 547 -9.60 44.86 28.18
CA ARG A 547 -10.46 43.65 28.27
C ARG A 547 -9.74 42.32 28.02
N MET A 548 -8.44 42.33 27.73
CA MET A 548 -7.66 41.10 27.44
C MET A 548 -6.77 40.60 28.60
N GLU A 549 -6.70 41.29 29.74
CA GLU A 549 -5.81 40.92 30.85
C GLU A 549 -6.49 40.08 31.97
N SER A 550 -7.71 39.56 31.77
CA SER A 550 -8.43 38.83 32.84
C SER A 550 -8.65 37.32 32.65
N GLN A 551 -8.04 36.67 31.64
CA GLN A 551 -8.19 35.21 31.46
C GLN A 551 -6.90 34.47 31.06
N LEU A 552 -5.85 34.55 31.89
CA LEU A 552 -4.73 33.59 31.82
C LEU A 552 -4.02 33.44 33.18
N PRO A 553 -4.40 32.41 33.98
CA PRO A 553 -3.43 31.88 34.92
C PRO A 553 -3.47 30.33 34.97
N TYR A 554 -3.20 29.63 33.86
CA TYR A 554 -2.94 28.17 33.92
C TYR A 554 -1.84 27.64 32.99
N PHE A 555 -1.26 28.45 32.09
CA PHE A 555 -0.26 27.96 31.11
C PHE A 555 1.20 28.36 31.40
N THR A 556 1.44 29.14 32.46
CA THR A 556 2.78 29.68 32.79
C THR A 556 3.58 28.80 33.77
N ILE A 557 2.97 27.74 34.32
CA ILE A 557 3.59 26.87 35.33
C ILE A 557 4.34 25.69 34.65
N GLY A 558 3.81 25.14 33.55
CA GLY A 558 4.42 23.99 32.84
C GLY A 558 5.71 24.33 32.09
N THR A 559 5.84 25.55 31.57
CA THR A 559 7.02 26.01 30.83
C THR A 559 8.25 26.23 31.74
N LYS A 560 8.05 26.69 32.98
CA LYS A 560 9.15 26.83 33.96
C LYS A 560 9.63 25.49 34.52
N ALA A 561 8.78 24.45 34.54
CA ALA A 561 9.17 23.12 34.99
C ALA A 561 10.06 22.40 33.96
N ILE A 562 9.76 22.54 32.66
CA ILE A 562 10.52 21.93 31.57
C ILE A 562 11.88 22.63 31.37
N GLU A 563 11.93 23.96 31.50
CA GLU A 563 13.21 24.69 31.45
C GLU A 563 14.15 24.36 32.63
N ARG A 564 13.59 24.04 33.81
CA ARG A 564 14.37 23.57 34.97
C ARG A 564 14.86 22.13 34.79
N ALA A 565 14.07 21.24 34.19
CA ALA A 565 14.48 19.86 33.91
C ALA A 565 15.64 19.80 32.89
N VAL A 566 15.61 20.65 31.86
CA VAL A 566 16.69 20.74 30.85
C VAL A 566 17.98 21.34 31.43
N ARG A 567 17.90 22.27 32.38
CA ARG A 567 19.08 22.81 33.08
C ARG A 567 19.67 21.85 34.11
N PHE A 568 18.86 20.99 34.74
CA PHE A 568 19.34 20.00 35.70
C PHE A 568 20.14 18.88 35.01
N ALA A 569 19.74 18.47 33.80
CA ALA A 569 20.44 17.45 33.02
C ALA A 569 21.82 17.91 32.48
N SER A 570 22.09 19.22 32.42
CA SER A 570 23.38 19.76 31.99
C SER A 570 24.37 20.02 33.14
N THR A 571 24.02 19.74 34.40
CA THR A 571 24.88 20.03 35.57
C THR A 571 25.27 18.83 36.44
N THR A 572 24.84 17.61 36.12
CA THR A 572 25.22 16.38 36.87
C THR A 572 26.22 15.49 36.11
N GLY A 573 27.19 16.11 35.42
CA GLY A 573 28.25 15.43 34.67
C GLY A 573 29.66 15.72 35.18
N SER A 574 29.83 16.08 36.46
CA SER A 574 31.13 16.22 37.09
C SER A 574 31.01 16.15 38.62
N LEU A 575 31.27 14.98 39.22
CA LEU A 575 31.79 14.79 40.59
C LEU A 575 31.95 13.29 40.89
N SER A 576 33.22 12.86 40.84
CA SER A 576 33.94 11.97 41.77
C SER A 576 33.41 10.58 42.16
N CYS A 577 34.33 9.61 42.04
CA CYS A 577 34.38 8.19 42.44
C CYS A 577 33.77 7.17 41.46
#